data_AF-A0A2T7FT41-F1
#
_entry.id   AF-A0A2T7FT41-F1
#
_cell.length_a   1.000
_cell.length_b   1.000
_cell.length_c   1.000
_cell.angle_alpha   90.00
_cell.angle_beta   90.00
_cell.angle_gamma   90.00
#
_symmetry.space_group_name_H-M   'P 1'
#
loop_
_entity.id
_entity.type
_entity.pdbx_description
1 polymer ?
#
loop_
_entity_poly.entity_id
_entity_poly.type
_entity_poly.pdbx_seq_one_letter_code
_entity_poly.pdbx_strand_id
1 'polypeptide(L)'
;MESGGDYQIVNSLNYLGAYQFGEAALTDLGFVHYDGNAYDNNYSGGWTGKHGVRSASDFLRSRDAQDKAAFEWVDLLWSYAEIHNIDHFAWTEVGGSELTPSGMIAAMHLLGPGALAQYIASNGTADLRDPYGTPIVTYITTLADYEMPFAPVRPSS
;
A
#
# COMPACT_ATOMS: atom_id res chain seq x y z
N MET A 1 11.09 5.60 10.03
CA MET A 1 11.69 5.62 8.67
C MET A 1 12.59 4.38 8.58
N GLU A 2 12.03 3.22 8.19
CA GLU A 2 12.58 1.91 8.63
C GLU A 2 13.23 1.04 7.54
N SER A 3 13.77 1.61 6.47
CA SER A 3 14.70 0.85 5.58
C SER A 3 15.87 1.65 4.99
N GLY A 4 16.03 2.94 5.30
CA GLY A 4 17.20 3.73 4.84
C GLY A 4 17.40 3.81 3.33
N GLY A 5 16.43 3.40 2.49
CA GLY A 5 16.58 3.33 1.04
C GLY A 5 17.27 2.06 0.54
N ASP A 6 17.25 0.96 1.31
CA ASP A 6 17.74 -0.33 0.85
C ASP A 6 16.70 -1.02 -0.07
N TYR A 7 16.97 -1.00 -1.38
CA TYR A 7 16.13 -1.64 -2.39
C TYR A 7 16.26 -3.17 -2.43
N GLN A 8 17.23 -3.75 -1.70
CA GLN A 8 17.51 -5.18 -1.70
C GLN A 8 17.00 -5.90 -0.44
N ILE A 9 16.40 -5.17 0.49
CA ILE A 9 15.89 -5.73 1.74
C ILE A 9 14.73 -6.69 1.49
N VAL A 10 14.69 -7.78 2.24
CA VAL A 10 13.56 -8.70 2.33
C VAL A 10 13.28 -8.92 3.81
N ASN A 11 12.05 -8.66 4.26
CA ASN A 11 11.70 -8.86 5.66
C ASN A 11 11.39 -10.33 5.96
N SER A 12 11.14 -10.65 7.24
CA SER A 12 10.85 -12.02 7.69
C SER A 12 9.57 -12.64 7.11
N LEU A 13 8.73 -11.84 6.45
CA LEU A 13 7.49 -12.24 5.80
C LEU A 13 7.60 -12.20 4.26
N ASN A 14 8.82 -12.14 3.72
CA ASN A 14 9.13 -12.11 2.29
C ASN A 14 8.61 -10.90 1.50
N TYR A 15 8.32 -9.78 2.17
CA TYR A 15 8.05 -8.52 1.45
C TYR A 15 9.35 -7.95 0.89
N LEU A 16 9.30 -7.44 -0.35
CA LEU A 16 10.46 -7.11 -1.16
C LEU A 16 10.73 -5.62 -1.24
N GLY A 17 12.00 -5.25 -1.04
CA GLY A 17 12.58 -3.99 -1.45
C GLY A 17 12.20 -2.80 -0.56
N ALA A 18 12.56 -1.60 -1.04
CA ALA A 18 12.47 -0.38 -0.24
C ALA A 18 11.02 -0.05 0.19
N TYR A 19 10.05 -0.46 -0.64
CA TYR A 19 8.62 -0.25 -0.46
C TYR A 19 7.88 -1.47 0.13
N GLN A 20 8.61 -2.52 0.50
CA GLN A 20 8.05 -3.72 1.14
C GLN A 20 6.84 -4.29 0.36
N PHE A 21 7.02 -4.54 -0.93
CA PHE A 21 5.98 -5.11 -1.78
C PHE A 21 5.73 -6.59 -1.46
N GLY A 22 4.45 -6.95 -1.27
CA GLY A 22 4.00 -8.33 -1.17
C GLY A 22 3.45 -8.87 -2.49
N GLU A 23 3.14 -10.16 -2.52
CA GLU A 23 2.68 -10.86 -3.72
C GLU A 23 1.33 -10.36 -4.23
N ALA A 24 0.38 -10.04 -3.34
CA ALA A 24 -0.90 -9.43 -3.73
C ALA A 24 -0.71 -8.13 -4.51
N ALA A 25 0.07 -7.18 -3.97
CA ALA A 25 0.33 -5.91 -4.64
C ALA A 25 1.08 -6.11 -5.98
N LEU A 26 2.08 -7.00 -6.03
CA LEU A 26 2.80 -7.28 -7.27
C LEU A 26 1.96 -8.04 -8.30
N THR A 27 0.95 -8.79 -7.86
CA THR A 27 -0.03 -9.44 -8.74
C THR A 27 -0.96 -8.40 -9.35
N ASP A 28 -1.51 -7.49 -8.54
CA ASP A 28 -2.39 -6.42 -8.99
C ASP A 28 -1.66 -5.45 -9.95
N LEU A 29 -0.38 -5.20 -9.69
CA LEU A 29 0.50 -4.43 -10.58
C LEU A 29 0.95 -5.22 -11.82
N GLY A 30 0.64 -6.51 -11.92
CA GLY A 30 1.00 -7.35 -13.08
C GLY A 30 2.49 -7.67 -13.20
N PHE A 31 3.25 -7.65 -12.09
CA PHE A 31 4.62 -8.17 -12.03
C PHE A 31 4.66 -9.68 -11.81
N VAL A 32 3.67 -10.22 -11.07
CA VAL A 32 3.57 -11.62 -10.67
C VAL A 32 2.25 -12.20 -11.15
N HIS A 33 2.22 -13.47 -11.56
CA HIS A 33 0.99 -14.18 -11.86
C HIS A 33 0.34 -14.71 -10.59
N TYR A 34 -0.99 -14.64 -10.51
CA TYR A 34 -1.74 -15.25 -9.42
C TYR A 34 -1.66 -16.78 -9.48
N ASP A 35 -1.28 -17.43 -8.37
CA ASP A 35 -1.13 -18.89 -8.25
C ASP A 35 -2.22 -19.57 -7.40
N GLY A 36 -3.17 -18.79 -6.88
CA GLY A 36 -4.21 -19.27 -5.97
C GLY A 36 -4.08 -18.74 -4.54
N ASN A 37 -2.94 -18.16 -4.15
CA ASN A 37 -2.76 -17.57 -2.83
C ASN A 37 -1.79 -16.37 -2.84
N ALA A 38 -2.34 -15.16 -2.98
CA ALA A 38 -1.52 -13.95 -3.05
C ALA A 38 -0.95 -13.44 -1.71
N TYR A 39 -1.19 -14.16 -0.60
CA TYR A 39 -0.88 -13.69 0.76
C TYR A 39 0.24 -14.47 1.45
N ASP A 40 0.82 -15.49 0.83
CA ASP A 40 1.94 -16.24 1.40
C ASP A 40 3.33 -15.71 0.97
N ASN A 41 3.36 -14.75 0.04
CA ASN A 41 4.56 -14.10 -0.48
C ASN A 41 5.62 -15.12 -0.95
N ASN A 42 5.18 -16.20 -1.59
CA ASN A 42 6.06 -17.22 -2.15
C ASN A 42 6.42 -16.93 -3.62
N TYR A 43 5.64 -16.06 -4.28
CA TYR A 43 5.80 -15.63 -5.67
C TYR A 43 5.81 -16.79 -6.69
N SER A 44 5.11 -17.89 -6.39
CA SER A 44 5.23 -19.16 -7.11
C SER A 44 4.47 -19.21 -8.43
N GLY A 45 3.55 -18.27 -8.66
CA GLY A 45 2.92 -18.07 -9.96
C GLY A 45 3.88 -17.61 -11.06
N GLY A 46 5.06 -17.12 -10.67
CA GLY A 46 6.10 -16.66 -11.58
C GLY A 46 5.90 -15.21 -12.03
N TRP A 47 6.94 -14.67 -12.68
CA TRP A 47 7.03 -13.25 -13.01
C TRP A 47 6.72 -12.99 -14.48
N THR A 48 5.98 -11.92 -14.74
CA THR A 48 5.45 -11.61 -16.09
C THR A 48 6.50 -11.07 -17.06
N GLY A 49 7.64 -10.57 -16.56
CA GLY A 49 8.62 -9.83 -17.36
C GLY A 49 8.37 -8.32 -17.42
N LYS A 50 7.33 -7.80 -16.74
CA LYS A 50 7.03 -6.36 -16.69
C LYS A 50 8.26 -5.55 -16.23
N HIS A 51 8.53 -4.45 -16.92
CA HIS A 51 9.71 -3.59 -16.70
C HIS A 51 11.05 -4.36 -16.68
N GLY A 52 11.13 -5.50 -17.37
CA GLY A 52 12.33 -6.34 -17.43
C GLY A 52 12.53 -7.27 -16.23
N VAL A 53 11.58 -7.31 -15.29
CA VAL A 53 11.67 -8.11 -14.06
C VAL A 53 11.13 -9.52 -14.30
N ARG A 54 11.99 -10.54 -14.15
CA ARG A 54 11.64 -11.97 -14.33
C ARG A 54 11.82 -12.82 -13.07
N SER A 55 12.22 -12.20 -11.97
CA SER A 55 12.42 -12.87 -10.68
C SER A 55 12.40 -11.85 -9.54
N ALA A 56 12.20 -12.32 -8.31
CA ALA A 56 12.32 -11.48 -7.11
C ALA A 56 13.70 -10.83 -7.01
N SER A 57 14.74 -11.55 -7.41
CA SER A 57 16.11 -11.00 -7.45
C SER A 57 16.27 -9.88 -8.48
N ASP A 58 15.59 -9.95 -9.63
CA ASP A 58 15.61 -8.85 -10.61
C ASP A 58 14.84 -7.64 -10.10
N PHE A 59 13.73 -7.86 -9.38
CA PHE A 59 12.96 -6.78 -8.75
C PHE A 59 13.80 -6.04 -7.70
N LEU A 60 14.44 -6.79 -6.79
CA LEU A 60 15.32 -6.25 -5.75
C LEU A 60 16.54 -5.51 -6.31
N ARG A 61 17.07 -5.96 -7.45
CA ARG A 61 18.22 -5.31 -8.12
C ARG A 61 17.82 -4.08 -8.95
N SER A 62 16.55 -3.88 -9.24
CA SER A 62 16.07 -2.80 -10.10
C SER A 62 15.36 -1.71 -9.29
N ARG A 63 16.12 -0.68 -8.90
CA ARG A 63 15.59 0.55 -8.29
C ARG A 63 14.49 1.18 -9.16
N ASP A 64 14.72 1.25 -10.47
CA ASP A 64 13.76 1.82 -11.43
C ASP A 64 12.44 1.04 -11.46
N ALA A 65 12.48 -0.31 -11.40
CA ALA A 65 11.27 -1.11 -11.37
C ALA A 65 10.49 -0.92 -10.05
N GLN A 66 11.19 -0.83 -8.91
CA GLN A 66 10.57 -0.57 -7.61
C GLN A 66 9.95 0.82 -7.53
N ASP A 67 10.66 1.86 -8.01
CA ASP A 67 10.13 3.23 -8.04
C ASP A 67 8.87 3.29 -8.94
N LYS A 68 8.92 2.69 -10.13
CA LYS A 68 7.74 2.60 -11.02
C LYS A 68 6.58 1.84 -10.39
N ALA A 69 6.85 0.70 -9.75
CA ALA A 69 5.85 -0.06 -9.04
C ALA A 69 5.21 0.77 -7.91
N ALA A 70 6.00 1.55 -7.16
CA ALA A 70 5.48 2.43 -6.11
C ALA A 70 4.55 3.52 -6.66
N PHE A 71 4.91 4.17 -7.77
CA PHE A 71 4.04 5.16 -8.42
C PHE A 71 2.73 4.53 -8.92
N GLU A 72 2.83 3.42 -9.67
CA GLU A 72 1.66 2.71 -10.19
C GLU A 72 0.76 2.18 -9.06
N TRP A 73 1.36 1.75 -7.93
CA TRP A 73 0.62 1.24 -6.79
C TRP A 73 -0.19 2.31 -6.07
N VAL A 74 0.40 3.50 -5.92
CA VAL A 74 -0.28 4.64 -5.31
C VAL A 74 -1.51 5.05 -6.13
N ASP A 75 -1.41 5.09 -7.46
CA ASP A 75 -2.54 5.38 -8.34
C ASP A 75 -3.62 4.29 -8.23
N LEU A 76 -3.21 3.01 -8.21
CA LEU A 76 -4.14 1.88 -8.11
C LEU A 76 -4.86 1.84 -6.75
N LEU A 77 -4.17 2.12 -5.66
CA LEU A 77 -4.76 2.25 -4.33
C LEU A 77 -5.81 3.37 -4.29
N TRP A 78 -5.55 4.49 -4.96
CA TRP A 78 -6.55 5.56 -5.05
C TRP A 78 -7.78 5.13 -5.84
N SER A 79 -7.61 4.43 -6.97
CA SER A 79 -8.74 3.82 -7.69
C SER A 79 -9.53 2.83 -6.83
N TYR A 80 -8.88 2.08 -5.95
CA TYR A 80 -9.60 1.24 -4.98
C TYR A 80 -10.37 2.07 -3.96
N ALA A 81 -9.83 3.20 -3.48
CA ALA A 81 -10.58 4.09 -2.62
C ALA A 81 -11.87 4.59 -3.29
N GLU A 82 -11.82 4.94 -4.57
CA GLU A 82 -12.99 5.34 -5.37
C GLU A 82 -13.98 4.18 -5.56
N ILE A 83 -13.51 2.98 -5.93
CA ILE A 83 -14.36 1.79 -6.11
C ILE A 83 -15.09 1.41 -4.82
N HIS A 84 -14.40 1.52 -3.68
CA HIS A 84 -14.98 1.26 -2.37
C HIS A 84 -15.80 2.43 -1.82
N ASN A 85 -15.89 3.55 -2.56
CA ASN A 85 -16.51 4.81 -2.11
C ASN A 85 -15.99 5.23 -0.73
N ILE A 86 -14.68 5.23 -0.54
CA ILE A 86 -14.04 5.75 0.68
C ILE A 86 -13.19 6.99 0.40
N ASP A 87 -12.96 7.31 -0.87
CA ASP A 87 -12.29 8.52 -1.35
C ASP A 87 -12.91 9.82 -0.80
N HIS A 88 -14.24 9.86 -0.68
CA HIS A 88 -14.97 11.03 -0.18
C HIS A 88 -14.76 11.30 1.32
N PHE A 89 -14.12 10.39 2.05
CA PHE A 89 -13.68 10.63 3.42
C PHE A 89 -12.35 11.38 3.50
N ALA A 90 -11.69 11.67 2.36
CA ALA A 90 -10.53 12.53 2.36
C ALA A 90 -10.83 13.87 3.06
N TRP A 91 -9.94 14.27 3.97
CA TRP A 91 -10.06 15.45 4.82
C TRP A 91 -11.21 15.43 5.83
N THR A 92 -11.77 14.25 6.12
CA THR A 92 -12.77 14.07 7.18
C THR A 92 -12.15 13.44 8.42
N GLU A 93 -12.69 13.76 9.58
CA GLU A 93 -12.28 13.13 10.84
C GLU A 93 -13.03 11.80 11.03
N VAL A 94 -12.29 10.72 11.25
CA VAL A 94 -12.81 9.40 11.60
C VAL A 94 -12.06 8.92 12.84
N GLY A 95 -12.79 8.58 13.91
CA GLY A 95 -12.16 8.10 15.14
C GLY A 95 -11.14 9.07 15.76
N GLY A 96 -11.31 10.38 15.58
CA GLY A 96 -10.40 11.41 16.07
C GLY A 96 -9.13 11.60 15.22
N SER A 97 -9.04 10.99 14.04
CA SER A 97 -7.93 11.16 13.09
C SER A 97 -8.45 11.72 11.77
N GLU A 98 -7.81 12.77 11.24
CA GLU A 98 -8.11 13.27 9.91
C GLU A 98 -7.59 12.28 8.86
N LEU A 99 -8.46 11.84 7.96
CA LEU A 99 -8.10 10.98 6.84
C LEU A 99 -7.55 11.83 5.71
N THR A 100 -6.26 12.17 5.75
CA THR A 100 -5.61 12.80 4.60
C THR A 100 -5.44 11.77 3.47
N PRO A 101 -5.37 12.18 2.19
CA PRO A 101 -5.15 11.25 1.10
C PRO A 101 -3.90 10.37 1.26
N SER A 102 -2.81 10.94 1.77
CA SER A 102 -1.57 10.20 2.03
C SER A 102 -1.71 9.21 3.18
N GLY A 103 -2.41 9.59 4.27
CA GLY A 103 -2.74 8.68 5.36
C GLY A 103 -3.64 7.51 4.91
N MET A 104 -4.60 7.79 4.03
CA MET A 104 -5.47 6.76 3.43
C MET A 104 -4.66 5.78 2.57
N ILE A 105 -3.81 6.29 1.67
CA ILE A 105 -2.93 5.46 0.83
C ILE A 105 -1.99 4.61 1.69
N ALA A 106 -1.40 5.17 2.74
CA ALA A 106 -0.54 4.45 3.66
C ALA A 106 -1.28 3.29 4.37
N ALA A 107 -2.49 3.55 4.86
CA ALA A 107 -3.32 2.53 5.50
C ALA A 107 -3.67 1.39 4.52
N MET A 108 -4.06 1.73 3.29
CA MET A 108 -4.38 0.74 2.27
C MET A 108 -3.17 -0.03 1.76
N HIS A 109 -2.00 0.61 1.70
CA HIS A 109 -0.76 -0.06 1.30
C HIS A 109 -0.40 -1.20 2.26
N LEU A 110 -0.60 -1.01 3.57
CA LEU A 110 -0.15 -1.98 4.58
C LEU A 110 -1.23 -2.93 5.07
N LEU A 111 -2.50 -2.53 5.08
CA LEU A 111 -3.61 -3.40 5.51
C LEU A 111 -4.66 -3.65 4.42
N GLY A 112 -4.54 -3.01 3.26
CA GLY A 112 -5.49 -3.14 2.15
C GLY A 112 -6.68 -2.15 2.22
N PRO A 113 -7.34 -1.89 1.07
CA PRO A 113 -8.55 -1.05 0.99
C PRO A 113 -9.68 -1.50 1.91
N GLY A 114 -9.87 -2.82 2.06
CA GLY A 114 -10.91 -3.39 2.92
C GLY A 114 -10.73 -3.03 4.39
N ALA A 115 -9.49 -2.99 4.88
CA ALA A 115 -9.20 -2.61 6.26
C ALA A 115 -9.51 -1.12 6.50
N LEU A 116 -9.14 -0.23 5.56
CA LEU A 116 -9.51 1.18 5.66
C LEU A 116 -11.03 1.37 5.64
N ALA A 117 -11.75 0.67 4.76
CA ALA A 117 -13.21 0.70 4.72
C ALA A 117 -13.84 0.21 6.04
N GLN A 118 -13.29 -0.84 6.64
CA GLN A 118 -13.75 -1.34 7.95
C GLN A 118 -13.46 -0.35 9.07
N TYR A 119 -12.30 0.30 9.07
CA TYR A 119 -11.96 1.37 10.01
C TYR A 119 -12.98 2.51 9.93
N ILE A 120 -13.27 2.99 8.72
CA ILE A 120 -14.26 4.05 8.45
C ILE A 120 -15.66 3.62 8.92
N ALA A 121 -16.12 2.44 8.52
CA ALA A 121 -17.45 1.93 8.87
C ALA A 121 -17.64 1.77 10.39
N SER A 122 -16.55 1.51 11.13
CA SER A 122 -16.55 1.41 12.59
C SER A 122 -16.43 2.76 13.31
N ASN A 123 -16.41 3.88 12.58
CA ASN A 123 -16.06 5.21 13.11
C ASN A 123 -14.72 5.20 13.88
N GLY A 124 -13.75 4.46 13.34
CA GLY A 124 -12.40 4.31 13.89
C GLY A 124 -12.25 3.41 15.11
N THR A 125 -13.27 2.61 15.47
CA THR A 125 -13.22 1.72 16.65
C THR A 125 -12.68 0.32 16.37
N ALA A 126 -12.56 -0.09 15.10
CA ALA A 126 -12.03 -1.40 14.73
C ALA A 126 -10.53 -1.51 15.05
N ASP A 127 -10.14 -2.56 15.80
CA ASP A 127 -8.74 -2.89 16.08
C ASP A 127 -8.12 -3.66 14.91
N LEU A 128 -7.69 -2.91 13.89
CA LEU A 128 -7.05 -3.44 12.69
C LEU A 128 -5.54 -3.25 12.78
N ARG A 129 -4.81 -4.35 12.58
CA ARG A 129 -3.36 -4.41 12.75
C ARG A 129 -2.70 -5.14 11.59
N ASP A 130 -1.50 -4.70 11.24
CA ASP A 130 -0.66 -5.42 10.29
C ASP A 130 -0.09 -6.72 10.93
N PRO A 131 0.62 -7.58 10.17
CA PRO A 131 1.23 -8.79 10.71
C PRO A 131 2.25 -8.58 11.85
N TYR A 132 2.78 -7.37 12.02
CA TYR A 132 3.69 -7.00 13.12
C TYR A 132 2.95 -6.43 14.34
N GLY A 133 1.61 -6.31 14.26
CA GLY A 133 0.78 -5.79 15.34
C GLY A 133 0.59 -4.27 15.33
N THR A 134 1.08 -3.57 14.30
CA THR A 134 0.97 -2.12 14.19
C THR A 134 -0.46 -1.71 13.83
N PRO A 135 -1.12 -0.84 14.63
CA PRO A 135 -2.47 -0.38 14.35
C PRO A 135 -2.57 0.42 13.04
N ILE A 136 -3.67 0.26 12.31
CA ILE A 136 -3.97 1.03 11.08
C ILE A 136 -3.89 2.55 11.29
N VAL A 137 -4.35 3.04 12.46
CA VAL A 137 -4.34 4.46 12.81
C VAL A 137 -2.91 5.04 12.86
N THR A 138 -1.90 4.21 13.12
CA THR A 138 -0.49 4.61 13.04
C THR A 138 -0.15 5.09 11.63
N TYR A 139 -0.60 4.36 10.61
CA TYR A 139 -0.32 4.70 9.21
C TYR A 139 -1.13 5.90 8.72
N ILE A 140 -2.39 5.99 9.17
CA ILE A 140 -3.25 7.15 8.90
C ILE A 140 -2.59 8.45 9.40
N THR A 141 -2.00 8.42 10.59
CA THR A 141 -1.49 9.63 11.26
C THR A 141 -0.03 9.96 10.96
N THR A 142 0.85 8.95 10.85
CA THR A 142 2.30 9.19 10.68
C THR A 142 2.72 9.57 9.27
N LEU A 143 1.87 9.31 8.27
CA LEU A 143 2.12 9.61 6.86
C LEU A 143 1.14 10.67 6.32
N ALA A 144 0.49 11.42 7.21
CA ALA A 144 -0.57 12.35 6.86
C ALA A 144 -0.10 13.59 6.07
N ASP A 145 1.18 13.96 6.15
CA ASP A 145 1.71 15.23 5.66
C ASP A 145 2.27 15.19 4.22
N TYR A 146 2.14 14.06 3.51
CA TYR A 146 2.63 13.97 2.13
C TYR A 146 1.57 14.51 1.14
N GLU A 147 2.00 15.40 0.25
CA GLU A 147 1.16 15.92 -0.84
C GLU A 147 0.92 14.85 -1.91
N MET A 148 -0.34 14.68 -2.31
CA MET A 148 -0.76 13.73 -3.33
C MET A 148 -1.37 14.52 -4.50
N PRO A 149 -0.62 14.77 -5.60
CA PRO A 149 -1.02 15.71 -6.65
C PRO A 149 -2.24 15.27 -7.47
N PHE A 150 -2.69 14.02 -7.32
CA PHE A 150 -3.86 13.46 -7.99
C PHE A 150 -5.08 13.31 -7.06
N ALA A 151 -4.92 13.48 -5.74
CA ALA A 151 -6.00 13.31 -4.78
C ALA A 151 -6.75 14.64 -4.53
N PRO A 152 -7.96 14.61 -3.94
CA PRO A 152 -8.71 15.81 -3.59
C PRO A 152 -7.87 16.80 -2.78
N VAL A 153 -7.84 18.06 -3.21
CA VAL A 153 -7.18 19.14 -2.49
C VAL A 153 -7.95 19.43 -1.21
N ARG A 154 -7.23 19.73 -0.12
CA ARG A 154 -7.85 20.15 1.14
C ARG A 154 -8.83 21.31 0.87
N PRO A 155 -10.10 21.22 1.27
CA PRO A 155 -11.05 22.32 1.11
C PRO A 155 -10.54 23.56 1.85
N SER A 156 -10.60 24.72 1.19
CA SER A 156 -10.37 26.01 1.84
C SER A 156 -11.44 26.23 2.90
N SER A 157 -11.01 26.52 4.13
CA SER A 157 -11.88 26.82 5.28
C SER A 157 -12.72 28.08 5.06
#